data_AF-A0A0I9SEE1-F1
#
_entry.id   AF-A0A0I9SEE1-F1
#
_cell.length_a   1.000
_cell.length_b   1.000
_cell.length_c   1.000
_cell.angle_alpha   90.00
_cell.angle_beta   90.00
_cell.angle_gamma   90.00
#
_symmetry.space_group_name_H-M   'P 1'
#
loop_
_entity.id
_entity.type
_entity.pdbx_description
1 polymer ?
#
loop_
_entity_poly.entity_id
_entity_poly.type
_entity_poly.pdbx_seq_one_letter_code
_entity_poly.pdbx_strand_id
1 'polypeptide(L)'
;MALVDSQDLALRNSEVIEDAYHEHWFFQCQDQSYQFHAPVIYVTKGVVKFINGRHRTLLLGRHMKMIPIALANIDGSPPLAKKYRPESVEAFSKISENKLTGTEVFDFPDLPLKYLGYDDNIGK
;
A
#
# COMPACT_ATOMS: atom_id res chain seq x y z
N MET A 1 -8.50 -2.69 -19.29
CA MET A 1 -8.31 -3.07 -17.86
C MET A 1 -8.53 -1.81 -17.03
N ALA A 2 -9.78 -1.53 -16.67
CA ALA A 2 -10.13 -0.35 -15.87
C ALA A 2 -10.19 -0.79 -14.41
N LEU A 3 -9.06 -0.65 -13.71
CA LEU A 3 -8.89 -1.00 -12.29
C LEU A 3 -9.00 0.25 -11.41
N VAL A 4 -9.83 1.20 -11.82
CA VAL A 4 -10.10 2.40 -11.05
C VAL A 4 -11.60 2.43 -10.79
N ASP A 5 -11.96 2.23 -9.53
CA ASP A 5 -13.27 2.64 -9.08
C ASP A 5 -13.28 4.17 -9.16
N SER A 6 -14.07 4.72 -10.09
CA SER A 6 -14.22 6.16 -10.28
C SER A 6 -14.56 6.88 -8.97
N GLN A 7 -15.10 6.16 -7.98
CA GLN A 7 -15.39 6.70 -6.65
C GLN A 7 -14.14 7.02 -5.83
N ASP A 8 -13.05 6.24 -5.94
CA ASP A 8 -11.81 6.50 -5.20
C ASP A 8 -11.03 7.68 -5.78
N LEU A 9 -11.07 7.83 -7.11
CA LEU A 9 -10.57 9.04 -7.78
C LEU A 9 -11.50 10.22 -7.51
N ALA A 10 -12.83 10.08 -7.53
CA ALA A 10 -13.74 11.20 -7.32
C ALA A 10 -13.64 11.84 -5.92
N LEU A 11 -13.13 11.11 -4.92
CA LEU A 11 -12.82 11.65 -3.59
C LEU A 11 -11.55 12.50 -3.56
N ARG A 12 -10.75 12.51 -4.63
CA ARG A 12 -9.55 13.34 -4.77
C ARG A 12 -9.70 14.22 -6.01
N ASN A 13 -9.40 15.51 -5.92
CA ASN A 13 -9.50 16.44 -7.06
C ASN A 13 -8.44 16.17 -8.18
N SER A 14 -7.99 14.94 -8.39
CA SER A 14 -7.06 14.57 -9.45
C SER A 14 -7.37 13.19 -10.02
N GLU A 15 -7.72 13.16 -11.31
CA GLU A 15 -7.85 11.93 -12.10
C GLU A 15 -6.49 11.35 -12.52
N VAL A 16 -5.41 12.13 -12.32
CA VAL A 16 -4.05 11.80 -12.75
C VAL A 16 -3.16 11.60 -11.53
N ILE A 17 -2.54 10.42 -11.44
CA ILE A 17 -1.45 10.17 -10.48
C ILE A 17 -0.16 10.70 -11.10
N GLU A 18 0.33 11.82 -10.59
CA GLU A 18 1.63 12.39 -10.96
C GLU A 18 2.78 11.46 -10.53
N ASP A 19 3.91 11.53 -11.23
CA ASP A 19 5.16 10.89 -10.80
C ASP A 19 5.84 11.74 -9.71
N ALA A 20 5.16 11.86 -8.57
CA ALA A 20 5.61 12.58 -7.39
C ALA A 20 5.13 11.87 -6.12
N TYR A 21 5.96 11.88 -5.08
CA TYR A 21 5.58 11.41 -3.77
C TYR A 21 4.72 12.46 -3.06
N HIS A 22 3.70 12.00 -2.36
CA HIS A 22 3.07 12.83 -1.34
C HIS A 22 3.97 12.87 -0.10
N GLU A 23 4.21 14.07 0.45
CA GLU A 23 5.11 14.22 1.61
C GLU A 23 4.73 13.34 2.81
N HIS A 24 3.44 13.25 3.15
CA HIS A 24 2.95 12.42 4.24
C HIS A 24 3.10 10.90 4.04
N TRP A 25 3.51 10.42 2.86
CA TRP A 25 3.82 9.00 2.70
C TRP A 25 5.08 8.58 3.44
N PHE A 26 5.87 9.55 3.90
CA PHE A 26 7.08 9.33 4.64
C PHE A 26 7.03 10.07 5.98
N PHE A 27 7.44 9.40 7.04
CA PHE A 27 7.69 10.02 8.34
C PHE A 27 9.20 10.26 8.47
N GLN A 28 9.61 11.51 8.69
CA GLN A 28 11.01 11.84 8.90
C GLN A 28 11.45 11.45 10.32
N CYS A 29 12.44 10.58 10.41
CA CYS A 29 13.01 10.11 11.65
C CYS A 29 14.08 11.07 12.20
N GLN A 30 14.44 10.89 13.48
CA GLN A 30 15.44 11.74 14.15
C GLN A 30 16.84 11.65 13.54
N ASP A 31 17.17 10.50 12.95
CA ASP A 31 18.42 10.23 12.23
C ASP A 31 18.41 10.72 10.77
N GLN A 32 17.42 11.56 10.41
CA GLN A 32 17.18 12.06 9.05
C GLN A 32 16.79 10.98 8.02
N SER A 33 16.59 9.73 8.45
CA SER A 33 15.98 8.70 7.59
C SER A 33 14.48 8.95 7.42
N TYR A 34 13.88 8.27 6.43
CA TYR A 34 12.44 8.33 6.19
C TYR A 34 11.82 6.95 6.39
N GLN A 35 10.78 6.88 7.22
CA GLN A 35 9.93 5.70 7.35
C GLN A 35 8.77 5.78 6.37
N PHE A 36 8.69 4.80 5.47
CA PHE A 36 7.60 4.74 4.50
C PHE A 36 6.33 4.15 5.10
N HIS A 37 5.21 4.87 4.94
CA HIS A 37 3.88 4.37 5.26
C HIS A 37 3.42 3.39 4.17
N ALA A 38 3.70 2.11 4.39
CA ALA A 38 3.33 1.03 3.47
C ALA A 38 1.81 1.03 3.18
N PRO A 39 1.39 0.79 1.92
CA PRO A 39 -0.01 0.48 1.61
C PRO A 39 -0.50 -0.70 2.43
N VAL A 40 -1.72 -0.60 2.94
CA VAL A 40 -2.32 -1.65 3.77
C VAL A 40 -3.37 -2.41 2.97
N ILE A 41 -3.26 -3.73 2.95
CA ILE A 41 -4.23 -4.63 2.31
C ILE A 41 -4.88 -5.56 3.32
N TYR A 42 -6.02 -6.11 2.93
CA TYR A 42 -6.61 -7.29 3.54
C TYR A 42 -7.03 -8.28 2.47
N VAL A 43 -7.12 -9.55 2.85
CA VAL A 43 -7.59 -10.62 1.96
C VAL A 43 -8.87 -11.20 2.53
N THR A 44 -9.92 -11.30 1.71
CA THR A 44 -11.17 -11.93 2.15
C THR A 44 -11.83 -12.67 0.99
N LYS A 45 -12.24 -13.91 1.22
CA LYS A 45 -12.90 -14.75 0.20
C LYS A 45 -12.07 -14.86 -1.10
N GLY A 46 -10.75 -14.99 -0.99
CA GLY A 46 -9.87 -15.06 -2.17
C GLY A 46 -9.64 -13.73 -2.89
N VAL A 47 -10.10 -12.60 -2.33
CA VAL A 47 -9.94 -11.27 -2.95
C VAL A 47 -9.04 -10.39 -2.10
N VAL A 48 -7.99 -9.84 -2.74
CA VAL A 48 -7.10 -8.84 -2.14
C VAL A 48 -7.74 -7.46 -2.31
N LYS A 49 -7.81 -6.70 -1.22
CA LYS A 49 -8.39 -5.35 -1.19
C LYS A 49 -7.49 -4.40 -0.43
N PHE A 50 -7.37 -3.17 -0.91
CA PHE A 50 -6.71 -2.09 -0.18
C PHE A 50 -7.62 -1.57 0.94
N ILE A 51 -7.05 -1.37 2.13
CA ILE A 51 -7.61 -0.51 3.17
C ILE A 51 -7.23 0.94 2.85
N ASN A 52 -5.96 1.17 2.52
CA ASN A 52 -5.43 2.45 2.08
C ASN A 52 -4.25 2.26 1.13
N GLY A 53 -3.69 3.36 0.61
CA GLY A 53 -2.44 3.32 -0.16
C GLY A 53 -2.57 2.82 -1.60
N ARG A 54 -3.78 2.72 -2.16
CA ARG A 54 -3.98 2.35 -3.58
C ARG A 54 -3.20 3.27 -4.53
N HIS A 55 -3.23 4.58 -4.31
CA HIS A 55 -2.47 5.57 -5.07
C HIS A 55 -0.95 5.35 -4.99
N ARG A 56 -0.44 5.07 -3.78
CA ARG A 56 0.97 4.72 -3.55
C ARG A 56 1.35 3.50 -4.38
N THR A 57 0.56 2.43 -4.30
CA THR A 57 0.83 1.21 -5.07
C THR A 57 0.79 1.46 -6.57
N LEU A 58 -0.15 2.25 -7.08
CA LEU A 58 -0.24 2.58 -8.50
C LEU A 58 0.97 3.40 -8.98
N LEU A 59 1.41 4.40 -8.21
CA LEU A 59 2.62 5.15 -8.53
C LEU A 59 3.84 4.23 -8.51
N LEU A 60 4.08 3.55 -7.39
CA LEU A 60 5.26 2.71 -7.20
C LEU A 60 5.29 1.57 -8.22
N GLY A 61 4.15 1.00 -8.61
CA GLY A 61 4.07 -0.06 -9.62
C GLY A 61 4.49 0.36 -11.03
N ARG A 62 4.64 1.66 -11.31
CA ARG A 62 5.23 2.15 -12.57
C ARG A 62 6.75 2.08 -12.56
N HIS A 63 7.36 2.12 -11.38
CA HIS A 63 8.79 2.34 -11.18
C HIS A 63 9.48 1.19 -10.46
N MET A 64 8.74 0.36 -9.72
CA MET A 64 9.23 -0.72 -8.88
C MET A 64 8.57 -2.05 -9.24
N LYS A 65 9.39 -3.12 -9.28
CA LYS A 65 8.89 -4.49 -9.48
C LYS A 65 8.26 -5.08 -8.22
N MET A 66 8.74 -4.66 -7.05
CA MET A 66 8.27 -5.12 -5.75
C MET A 66 7.94 -3.90 -4.90
N ILE A 67 6.82 -3.96 -4.18
CA ILE A 67 6.31 -2.85 -3.37
C ILE A 67 6.15 -3.36 -1.94
N PRO A 68 6.70 -2.69 -0.93
CA PRO A 68 6.44 -3.05 0.46
C PRO A 68 4.97 -2.81 0.78
N ILE A 69 4.28 -3.84 1.27
CA ILE A 69 2.85 -3.81 1.61
C ILE A 69 2.65 -4.41 3.01
N ALA A 70 1.79 -3.77 3.80
CA ALA A 70 1.36 -4.29 5.09
C ALA A 70 0.07 -5.12 4.93
N LEU A 71 0.07 -6.34 5.45
CA LEU A 71 -1.10 -7.20 5.52
C LEU A 71 -1.83 -6.99 6.86
N ALA A 72 -3.04 -6.42 6.82
CA ALA A 72 -3.84 -6.18 8.02
C ALA A 72 -4.54 -7.44 8.54
N ASN A 73 -5.19 -8.20 7.67
CA ASN A 73 -5.81 -9.47 8.02
C ASN A 73 -6.04 -10.38 6.79
N ILE A 74 -6.30 -11.66 7.08
CA ILE A 74 -6.85 -12.63 6.14
C ILE A 74 -8.15 -13.19 6.73
N ASP A 75 -9.24 -13.06 5.98
CA ASP A 75 -10.58 -13.55 6.31
C ASP A 75 -11.16 -13.04 7.64
N GLY A 76 -10.81 -11.82 8.05
CA GLY A 76 -11.28 -11.24 9.32
C GLY A 76 -10.81 -11.99 10.56
N SER A 77 -9.93 -12.98 10.38
CA SER A 77 -9.33 -13.73 11.46
C SER A 77 -8.19 -12.92 12.05
N PRO A 78 -8.09 -12.77 13.39
CA PRO A 78 -6.84 -12.32 13.99
C PRO A 78 -5.72 -13.28 13.55
N PRO A 79 -4.45 -12.84 13.51
CA PRO A 79 -3.32 -13.64 12.99
C PRO A 79 -3.16 -15.05 13.61
N LEU A 80 -3.84 -15.31 14.73
CA LEU A 80 -3.84 -16.56 15.49
C LEU A 80 -4.98 -17.53 15.15
N ALA A 81 -5.96 -17.15 14.31
CA ALA A 81 -7.05 -18.06 13.94
C ALA A 81 -6.58 -19.04 12.84
N LYS A 82 -6.45 -20.31 13.22
CA LYS A 82 -5.76 -21.39 12.47
C LYS A 82 -6.43 -21.84 11.17
N LYS A 83 -7.45 -21.16 10.66
CA LYS A 83 -8.19 -21.63 9.48
C LYS A 83 -8.54 -20.49 8.52
N TYR A 84 -7.55 -20.07 7.75
CA TYR A 84 -7.78 -19.24 6.57
C TYR A 84 -8.48 -20.06 5.48
N ARG A 85 -9.26 -19.39 4.63
CA ARG A 85 -9.84 -20.05 3.47
C ARG A 85 -8.74 -20.36 2.45
N PRO A 86 -8.70 -21.56 1.84
CA PRO A 86 -7.68 -21.93 0.87
C PRO A 86 -7.52 -20.91 -0.25
N GLU A 87 -8.63 -20.38 -0.78
CA GLU A 87 -8.62 -19.37 -1.83
C GLU A 87 -7.98 -18.04 -1.38
N SER A 88 -8.12 -17.66 -0.11
CA SER A 88 -7.48 -16.46 0.44
C SER A 88 -5.98 -16.65 0.62
N VAL A 89 -5.56 -17.84 1.05
CA VAL A 89 -4.14 -18.20 1.13
C VAL A 89 -3.52 -18.19 -0.26
N GLU A 90 -4.18 -18.82 -1.23
CA GLU A 90 -3.73 -18.86 -2.63
C GLU A 90 -3.62 -17.46 -3.23
N ALA A 91 -4.65 -16.62 -3.06
CA ALA A 91 -4.64 -15.25 -3.55
C ALA A 91 -3.49 -14.42 -2.95
N PHE A 92 -3.24 -14.56 -1.65
CA PHE A 92 -2.12 -13.88 -0.99
C PHE A 92 -0.77 -14.40 -1.48
N SER A 93 -0.59 -15.72 -1.58
CA SER A 93 0.67 -16.32 -2.05
C SER A 93 1.02 -15.91 -3.49
N LYS A 94 0.03 -15.65 -4.35
CA LYS A 94 0.28 -15.18 -5.73
C LYS A 94 0.83 -13.76 -5.82
N ILE A 95 0.67 -12.95 -4.78
CA ILE A 95 1.11 -11.55 -4.77
C ILE A 95 2.24 -11.28 -3.78
N SER A 96 2.60 -12.27 -2.96
CA SER A 96 3.61 -12.14 -1.92
C SER A 96 4.89 -12.82 -2.38
N GLU A 97 5.97 -12.04 -2.46
CA GLU A 97 7.30 -12.58 -2.79
C GLU A 97 8.09 -12.91 -1.52
N ASN A 98 8.24 -11.91 -0.63
CA ASN A 98 9.07 -12.02 0.56
C ASN A 98 8.32 -11.49 1.79
N LYS A 99 8.54 -12.14 2.94
CA LYS A 99 8.07 -11.64 4.23
C LYS A 99 9.09 -10.65 4.79
N LEU A 100 8.61 -9.48 5.19
CA LEU A 100 9.42 -8.43 5.82
C LEU A 100 9.48 -8.60 7.35
N THR A 101 10.57 -8.13 7.95
CA THR A 101 10.86 -8.16 9.40
C THR A 101 10.65 -6.79 10.06
N GLY A 102 10.55 -5.73 9.28
CA GLY A 102 10.30 -4.36 9.73
C GLY A 102 11.56 -3.49 9.83
N THR A 103 12.74 -4.05 9.53
CA THR A 103 14.02 -3.32 9.53
C THR A 103 14.64 -3.20 8.15
N GLU A 104 13.91 -3.63 7.11
CA GLU A 104 14.38 -3.55 5.73
C GLU A 104 14.48 -2.10 5.24
N VAL A 105 15.55 -1.83 4.51
CA VAL A 105 15.73 -0.59 3.75
C VAL A 105 15.30 -0.84 2.31
N PHE A 106 14.53 0.08 1.74
CA PHE A 106 14.04 0.00 0.37
C PHE A 106 14.61 1.16 -0.44
N ASP A 107 15.15 0.84 -1.62
CA ASP A 107 15.53 1.83 -2.60
C ASP A 107 14.28 2.31 -3.35
N PHE A 108 13.83 3.51 -3.02
CA PHE A 108 12.73 4.16 -3.72
C PHE A 108 13.26 4.91 -4.95
N PRO A 109 12.48 4.99 -6.05
CA PRO A 109 12.85 5.80 -7.20
C PRO A 109 13.00 7.28 -6.81
N ASP A 110 13.92 7.98 -7.48
CA ASP A 110 14.15 9.41 -7.26
C ASP A 110 13.02 10.23 -7.90
N LEU A 111 11.97 10.48 -7.13
CA LEU A 111 10.80 11.26 -7.51
C LEU A 111 10.65 12.46 -6.58
N PRO A 112 10.15 13.61 -7.07
CA PRO A 112 9.96 14.79 -6.23
C PRO A 112 8.93 14.54 -5.12
N LEU A 113 9.23 15.02 -3.91
CA LEU A 113 8.26 15.13 -2.81
C LEU A 113 7.42 16.39 -3.00
N LYS A 114 6.09 16.25 -2.93
CA LYS A 114 5.14 17.35 -3.05
C LYS A 114 4.07 17.27 -1.97
N TYR A 115 3.61 18.42 -1.51
CA TYR A 115 2.33 18.54 -0.83
C TYR A 115 1.21 18.50 -1.87
N LEU A 116 0.37 17.46 -1.84
CA LEU A 116 -0.74 17.28 -2.79
C LEU A 116 -2.11 17.43 -2.12
N GLY A 117 -2.15 18.08 -0.95
CA GLY A 117 -3.34 18.23 -0.12
C GLY A 117 -3.27 17.39 1.15
N TYR A 118 -4.38 17.33 1.91
CA TYR A 118 -4.46 16.45 3.06
C TYR A 118 -4.81 15.03 2.58
N ASP A 119 -4.05 14.03 3.02
CA ASP A 119 -4.36 12.63 2.75
C ASP A 119 -5.22 12.11 3.91
N ASP A 120 -6.54 12.17 3.76
CA ASP A 120 -7.52 11.68 4.76
C ASP A 120 -7.34 10.18 5.11
N ASN A 121 -6.54 9.44 4.34
CA ASN A 121 -6.24 8.02 4.56
C ASN A 121 -4.95 7.78 5.37
N ILE A 122 -4.27 8.84 5.79
CA ILE A 122 -3.20 8.80 6.77
C ILE A 122 -3.87 9.08 8.09
N GLY A 123 -4.20 8.00 8.81
CA GLY A 123 -5.00 8.05 10.03
C GLY A 123 -4.51 9.14 11.00
N LYS A 124 -5.48 9.81 11.63
CA LYS A 124 -5.23 10.58 12.85
C LYS A 124 -4.59 9.72 13.93
#